data_AF-A0A2S1LVZ3-F1
#
_entry.id   AF-A0A2S1LVZ3-F1
#
_cell.length_a   1.000
_cell.length_b   1.000
_cell.length_c   1.000
_cell.angle_alpha   90.00
_cell.angle_beta   90.00
_cell.angle_gamma   90.00
#
_symmetry.space_group_name_H-M   'P 1'
#
loop_
_entity.id
_entity.type
_entity.pdbx_description
1 polymer ?
#
loop_
_entity_poly.entity_id
_entity_poly.type
_entity_poly.pdbx_seq_one_letter_code
_entity_poly.pdbx_strand_id
1 'polypeptide(L)'
;MSRKCFIYYNILFFVVNVLPLLAFENRYSTYELDFSSEDREFLVNTNSKFSFFFKDDAWIYIKNVKNNSFVRLLGESYQEGAIFTFQTSKNVGKIILSFSYQNVKDSKEFTKNVILKIVKKDDSSKLDEMNPRDSLDLSKDIEVSKSLRSNDQTDGVSSKEIIRRALNLSYIDDYKGAIGLLNKYDFDDNDYILLKAEFYCKNGDYLNAYASYLSIRDQYFNKVFLNLISLGIKLNKVEDVLRNVRVLIEGNIDFGESIYLDILEFLLMSGEYEFFLNLSSLYFPKYVNSNFPDRYNYLLGRLYETESKYKDFIKSFNHYRSVIDSYPFSNYYEISKSRYLFLKRFF
;
A
#
# COMPACT_ATOMS: atom_id res chain seq x y z
N MET A 1 8.27 -54.30 -11.93
CA MET A 1 7.58 -53.15 -12.54
C MET A 1 6.16 -53.07 -11.99
N SER A 2 5.87 -52.11 -11.11
CA SER A 2 4.49 -51.75 -10.75
C SER A 2 4.32 -50.24 -10.94
N ARG A 3 3.23 -49.89 -11.63
CA ARG A 3 2.91 -48.54 -12.09
C ARG A 3 2.39 -47.71 -10.92
N LYS A 4 2.98 -46.53 -10.71
CA LYS A 4 2.49 -45.49 -9.80
C LYS A 4 1.27 -44.83 -10.43
N CYS A 5 0.14 -44.84 -9.72
CA CYS A 5 -1.01 -43.98 -10.03
C CYS A 5 -0.76 -42.59 -9.45
N PHE A 6 -0.74 -41.57 -10.31
CA PHE A 6 -0.88 -40.17 -9.92
C PHE A 6 -2.38 -39.85 -9.84
N ILE A 7 -2.83 -39.35 -8.69
CA ILE A 7 -4.19 -38.80 -8.53
C ILE A 7 -4.08 -37.29 -8.73
N TYR A 8 -4.74 -36.79 -9.78
CA TYR A 8 -4.91 -35.36 -10.07
C TYR A 8 -6.25 -34.94 -9.47
N TYR A 9 -6.26 -34.02 -8.50
CA TYR A 9 -7.50 -33.40 -8.01
C TYR A 9 -7.77 -32.13 -8.83
N ASN A 10 -8.73 -32.21 -9.75
CA ASN A 10 -9.37 -31.06 -10.40
C ASN A 10 -10.46 -30.53 -9.46
N ILE A 11 -10.32 -29.30 -8.95
CA ILE A 11 -11.43 -28.61 -8.30
C ILE A 11 -12.11 -27.74 -9.36
N LEU A 12 -13.25 -28.25 -9.82
CA LEU A 12 -14.22 -27.60 -10.69
C LEU A 12 -14.93 -26.50 -9.88
N PHE A 13 -14.74 -25.22 -10.22
CA PHE A 13 -15.57 -24.15 -9.65
C PHE A 13 -16.96 -24.19 -10.31
N PHE A 14 -17.99 -24.45 -9.51
CA PHE A 14 -19.38 -24.27 -9.90
C PHE A 14 -19.66 -22.77 -10.10
N VAL A 15 -19.99 -22.36 -11.32
CA VAL A 15 -20.69 -21.09 -11.58
C VAL A 15 -22.16 -21.32 -11.23
N VAL A 16 -22.57 -20.86 -10.04
CA VAL A 16 -23.99 -20.78 -9.72
C VAL A 16 -24.55 -19.55 -10.43
N ASN A 17 -25.27 -19.80 -11.52
CA ASN A 17 -26.14 -18.81 -12.16
C ASN A 17 -27.23 -18.39 -11.15
N VAL A 18 -27.11 -17.18 -10.62
CA VAL A 18 -28.22 -16.50 -9.97
C VAL A 18 -28.84 -15.57 -11.01
N LEU A 19 -30.05 -15.87 -11.45
CA LEU A 19 -30.84 -15.02 -12.34
C LEU A 19 -31.17 -13.67 -11.65
N PRO A 20 -31.31 -12.58 -12.42
CA PRO A 20 -31.32 -11.21 -11.92
C PRO A 20 -32.75 -10.81 -11.53
N LEU A 21 -33.05 -10.67 -10.24
CA LEU A 21 -34.30 -10.03 -9.83
C LEU A 21 -34.23 -9.54 -8.38
N LEU A 22 -33.38 -8.56 -8.14
CA LEU A 22 -33.57 -7.59 -7.06
C LEU A 22 -33.13 -6.22 -7.58
N ALA A 23 -34.04 -5.55 -8.28
CA ALA A 23 -33.99 -4.09 -8.38
C ALA A 23 -34.01 -3.56 -6.95
N PHE A 24 -32.85 -3.14 -6.45
CA PHE A 24 -32.78 -2.41 -5.20
C PHE A 24 -33.56 -1.11 -5.41
N GLU A 25 -34.73 -1.00 -4.77
CA GLU A 25 -35.36 0.30 -4.53
C GLU A 25 -34.35 1.17 -3.77
N ASN A 26 -33.65 2.02 -4.51
CA ASN A 26 -32.61 2.89 -3.97
C ASN A 26 -33.31 4.05 -3.24
N ARG A 27 -33.65 3.86 -1.95
CA ARG A 27 -34.32 4.88 -1.10
C ARG A 27 -33.39 6.03 -0.69
N TYR A 28 -32.44 6.40 -1.53
CA TYR A 28 -31.43 7.42 -1.25
C TYR A 28 -31.42 8.44 -2.39
N SER A 29 -31.18 9.71 -2.06
CA SER A 29 -31.16 10.80 -3.03
C SER A 29 -30.12 10.54 -4.11
N THR A 30 -30.56 10.54 -5.37
CA THR A 30 -29.69 10.39 -6.55
C THR A 30 -29.64 11.72 -7.29
N TYR A 31 -28.45 12.24 -7.53
CA TYR A 31 -28.21 13.51 -8.22
C TYR A 31 -27.56 13.27 -9.58
N GLU A 32 -28.17 13.80 -10.63
CA GLU A 32 -27.62 13.72 -11.99
C GLU A 32 -26.60 14.84 -12.23
N LEU A 33 -25.46 14.47 -12.81
CA LEU A 33 -24.33 15.35 -13.09
C LEU A 33 -23.93 15.26 -14.57
N ASP A 34 -23.47 16.39 -15.09
CA ASP A 34 -22.91 16.54 -16.42
C ASP A 34 -21.53 17.23 -16.36
N PHE A 35 -20.66 16.90 -17.33
CA PHE A 35 -19.35 17.54 -17.47
C PHE A 35 -19.42 18.92 -18.15
N SER A 36 -20.59 19.33 -18.65
CA SER A 36 -20.80 20.60 -19.35
C SER A 36 -21.03 21.82 -18.45
N SER A 37 -21.29 21.64 -17.16
CA SER A 37 -21.61 22.74 -16.25
C SER A 37 -20.45 23.12 -15.32
N GLU A 38 -20.46 24.34 -14.76
CA GLU A 38 -19.50 24.79 -13.73
C GLU A 38 -19.63 24.01 -12.41
N ASP A 39 -18.60 24.07 -11.56
CA ASP A 39 -18.55 23.39 -10.25
C ASP A 39 -19.86 23.54 -9.47
N ARG A 40 -20.39 22.43 -8.94
CA ARG A 40 -21.69 22.42 -8.24
C ARG A 40 -21.53 22.11 -6.76
N GLU A 41 -22.26 22.83 -5.91
CA GLU A 41 -22.34 22.57 -4.47
C GLU A 41 -23.63 21.78 -4.15
N PHE A 42 -23.49 20.75 -3.30
CA PHE A 42 -24.62 19.96 -2.78
C PHE A 42 -24.60 19.92 -1.26
N LEU A 43 -25.79 20.04 -0.67
CA LEU A 43 -26.02 19.87 0.75
C LEU A 43 -26.47 18.44 1.04
N VAL A 44 -25.78 17.76 1.95
CA VAL A 44 -26.06 16.36 2.32
C VAL A 44 -26.01 16.17 3.84
N ASN A 45 -26.90 15.35 4.37
CA ASN A 45 -27.00 15.14 5.82
C ASN A 45 -25.88 14.23 6.34
N THR A 46 -25.50 14.36 7.61
CA THR A 46 -24.62 13.40 8.30
C THR A 46 -25.23 11.99 8.35
N ASN A 47 -24.40 10.95 8.28
CA ASN A 47 -24.79 9.53 8.19
C ASN A 47 -25.81 9.18 7.09
N SER A 48 -25.91 9.99 6.04
CA SER A 48 -26.82 9.71 4.93
C SER A 48 -26.09 8.98 3.82
N LYS A 49 -26.86 8.24 3.02
CA LYS A 49 -26.40 7.70 1.74
C LYS A 49 -27.01 8.52 0.61
N PHE A 50 -26.25 8.68 -0.45
CA PHE A 50 -26.66 9.38 -1.67
C PHE A 50 -25.86 8.83 -2.85
N SER A 51 -26.33 9.08 -4.06
CA SER A 51 -25.67 8.64 -5.28
C SER A 51 -25.49 9.81 -6.26
N PHE A 52 -24.38 9.79 -6.99
CA PHE A 52 -24.17 10.64 -8.16
C PHE A 52 -24.25 9.80 -9.42
N PHE A 53 -24.97 10.30 -10.41
CA PHE A 53 -25.15 9.67 -11.71
C PHE A 53 -24.56 10.54 -12.81
N PHE A 54 -23.69 9.97 -13.62
CA PHE A 54 -23.19 10.54 -14.87
C PHE A 54 -23.70 9.72 -16.04
N LYS A 55 -24.19 10.39 -17.07
CA LYS A 55 -24.54 9.74 -18.34
C LYS A 55 -23.32 9.20 -19.07
N ASP A 56 -22.19 9.88 -18.93
CA ASP A 56 -20.91 9.47 -19.49
C ASP A 56 -20.14 8.58 -18.50
N ASP A 57 -19.26 7.74 -19.01
CA ASP A 57 -18.32 6.98 -18.19
C ASP A 57 -17.45 7.96 -17.40
N ALA A 58 -17.40 7.83 -16.08
CA ALA A 58 -16.66 8.75 -15.24
C ALA A 58 -15.80 7.97 -14.25
N TRP A 59 -14.76 8.62 -13.76
CA TRP A 59 -13.90 8.16 -12.69
C TRP A 59 -13.97 9.19 -11.57
N ILE A 60 -13.96 8.75 -10.31
CA ILE A 60 -14.02 9.66 -9.17
C ILE A 60 -12.69 9.71 -8.41
N TYR A 61 -12.25 10.93 -8.14
CA TYR A 61 -11.20 11.27 -7.19
C TYR A 61 -11.79 11.99 -5.98
N ILE A 62 -11.53 11.49 -4.77
CA ILE A 62 -12.04 12.07 -3.52
C ILE A 62 -10.90 12.83 -2.85
N LYS A 63 -10.97 14.16 -2.82
CA LYS A 63 -10.01 15.00 -2.10
C LYS A 63 -10.61 15.51 -0.80
N ASN A 64 -10.15 14.96 0.31
CA ASN A 64 -10.57 15.46 1.62
C ASN A 64 -9.67 16.63 2.05
N VAL A 65 -10.25 17.83 2.18
CA VAL A 65 -9.56 18.98 2.76
C VAL A 65 -9.53 18.76 4.27
N LYS A 66 -8.35 18.86 4.92
CA LYS A 66 -8.11 18.61 6.35
C LYS A 66 -9.27 19.08 7.25
N ASN A 67 -10.23 18.19 7.49
CA ASN A 67 -11.41 18.37 8.33
C ASN A 67 -11.86 16.98 8.80
N ASN A 68 -12.50 16.90 9.97
CA ASN A 68 -12.93 15.62 10.56
C ASN A 68 -14.10 14.94 9.82
N SER A 69 -14.66 15.58 8.79
CA SER A 69 -15.69 15.02 7.90
C SER A 69 -15.06 14.15 6.81
N PHE A 70 -15.67 13.02 6.49
CA PHE A 70 -15.26 12.19 5.35
C PHE A 70 -16.47 11.56 4.68
N VAL A 71 -16.31 11.13 3.44
CA VAL A 71 -17.31 10.39 2.67
C VAL A 71 -16.67 9.07 2.26
N ARG A 72 -17.43 7.98 2.41
CA ARG A 72 -17.01 6.64 2.00
C ARG A 72 -17.72 6.26 0.71
N LEU A 73 -16.98 5.85 -0.31
CA LEU A 73 -17.54 5.18 -1.48
C LEU A 73 -18.04 3.79 -1.07
N LEU A 74 -19.32 3.52 -1.30
CA LEU A 74 -19.97 2.25 -1.00
C LEU A 74 -20.00 1.31 -2.20
N GLY A 75 -20.03 1.85 -3.42
CA GLY A 75 -20.03 1.07 -4.64
C GLY A 75 -20.20 1.93 -5.88
N GLU A 76 -19.90 1.32 -7.03
CA GLU A 76 -20.00 1.92 -8.35
C GLU A 76 -20.71 0.96 -9.31
N SER A 77 -21.39 1.51 -10.32
CA SER A 77 -22.03 0.76 -11.40
C SER A 77 -21.86 1.51 -12.72
N TYR A 78 -21.69 0.77 -13.81
CA TYR A 78 -21.47 1.30 -15.16
C TYR A 78 -22.49 0.77 -16.18
N GLN A 79 -23.57 0.11 -15.72
CA GLN A 79 -24.51 -0.58 -16.60
C GLN A 79 -25.37 0.38 -17.45
N GLU A 80 -25.66 1.58 -16.95
CA GLU A 80 -26.48 2.60 -17.62
C GLU A 80 -25.86 4.00 -17.48
N GLY A 81 -24.52 4.08 -17.52
CA GLY A 81 -23.73 5.26 -17.14
C GLY A 81 -23.04 5.08 -15.79
N ALA A 82 -22.16 6.00 -15.40
CA ALA A 82 -21.38 5.88 -14.18
C ALA A 82 -22.19 6.35 -12.95
N ILE A 83 -22.57 5.41 -12.09
CA ILE A 83 -23.22 5.66 -10.81
C ILE A 83 -22.20 5.44 -9.68
N PHE A 84 -22.06 6.44 -8.81
CA PHE A 84 -21.25 6.33 -7.60
C PHE A 84 -22.11 6.52 -6.36
N THR A 85 -22.07 5.56 -5.43
CA THR A 85 -22.86 5.61 -4.20
C THR A 85 -21.97 5.88 -2.99
N PHE A 86 -22.39 6.84 -2.18
CA PHE A 86 -21.59 7.36 -1.06
C PHE A 86 -22.33 7.26 0.27
N GLN A 87 -21.55 7.25 1.35
CA GLN A 87 -22.04 7.44 2.72
C GLN A 87 -21.26 8.57 3.41
N THR A 88 -21.97 9.55 3.95
CA THR A 88 -21.35 10.63 4.74
C THR A 88 -21.03 10.15 6.16
N SER A 89 -19.98 10.72 6.76
CA SER A 89 -19.64 10.47 8.17
C SER A 89 -20.58 11.22 9.13
N LYS A 90 -20.37 11.01 10.44
CA LYS A 90 -21.10 11.69 11.53
C LYS A 90 -20.75 13.17 11.68
N ASN A 91 -19.67 13.61 11.04
CA ASN A 91 -19.08 14.93 11.26
C ASN A 91 -19.49 15.89 10.14
N VAL A 92 -19.87 17.11 10.54
CA VAL A 92 -20.15 18.23 9.64
C VAL A 92 -18.86 18.71 8.99
N GLY A 93 -18.92 19.10 7.72
CA GLY A 93 -17.76 19.67 7.03
C GLY A 93 -17.95 19.76 5.52
N LYS A 94 -16.93 20.30 4.84
CA LYS A 94 -16.93 20.45 3.37
C LYS A 94 -15.93 19.49 2.75
N ILE A 95 -16.35 18.78 1.71
CA ILE A 95 -15.55 17.79 0.97
C ILE A 95 -15.65 18.10 -0.52
N ILE A 96 -14.54 18.02 -1.24
CA ILE A 96 -14.54 18.22 -2.69
C ILE A 96 -14.36 16.86 -3.35
N LEU A 97 -15.32 16.50 -4.20
CA LEU A 97 -15.25 15.33 -5.07
C LEU A 97 -14.91 15.82 -6.47
N SER A 98 -13.85 15.30 -7.06
CA SER A 98 -13.45 15.62 -8.43
C SER A 98 -13.73 14.40 -9.30
N PHE A 99 -14.60 14.54 -10.29
CA PHE A 99 -14.87 13.50 -11.27
C PHE A 99 -14.11 13.84 -12.54
N SER A 100 -13.46 12.85 -13.16
CA SER A 100 -12.83 13.01 -14.46
C SER A 100 -13.46 12.06 -15.46
N TYR A 101 -13.67 12.56 -16.67
CA TYR A 101 -14.07 11.80 -17.84
C TYR A 101 -13.07 12.06 -18.96
N GLN A 102 -12.60 11.00 -19.62
CA GLN A 102 -11.81 11.12 -20.84
C GLN A 102 -12.66 10.70 -22.04
N ASN A 103 -12.89 11.64 -22.96
CA ASN A 103 -13.57 11.32 -24.20
C ASN A 103 -12.65 10.45 -25.08
N VAL A 104 -13.10 9.23 -25.36
CA VAL A 104 -12.34 8.23 -26.12
C VAL A 104 -12.04 8.70 -27.56
N LYS A 105 -12.87 9.59 -28.13
CA LYS A 105 -12.75 10.00 -29.54
C LYS A 105 -11.67 11.06 -29.78
N ASP A 106 -11.46 11.98 -28.84
CA ASP A 106 -10.52 13.09 -29.00
C ASP A 106 -9.50 13.18 -27.85
N SER A 107 -9.49 12.18 -26.96
CA SER A 107 -8.59 12.05 -25.80
C SER A 107 -8.64 13.23 -24.83
N LYS A 108 -9.63 14.12 -24.96
CA LYS A 108 -9.78 15.27 -24.07
C LYS A 108 -10.32 14.81 -22.73
N GLU A 109 -9.64 15.24 -21.67
CA GLU A 109 -10.08 15.02 -20.30
C GLU A 109 -10.94 16.21 -19.84
N PHE A 110 -12.09 15.89 -19.26
CA PHE A 110 -13.01 16.81 -18.63
C PHE A 110 -13.02 16.51 -17.14
N THR A 111 -12.81 17.52 -16.31
CA THR A 111 -12.88 17.39 -14.84
C THR A 111 -14.05 18.21 -14.32
N LYS A 112 -14.83 17.61 -13.42
CA LYS A 112 -15.96 18.21 -12.74
C LYS A 112 -15.73 18.17 -11.24
N ASN A 113 -15.65 19.32 -10.57
CA ASN A 113 -15.62 19.34 -9.11
C ASN A 113 -17.03 19.51 -8.54
N VAL A 114 -17.27 18.79 -7.47
CA VAL A 114 -18.51 18.79 -6.71
C VAL A 114 -18.16 19.07 -5.26
N ILE A 115 -18.69 20.17 -4.73
CA ILE A 115 -18.49 20.57 -3.34
C ILE A 115 -19.63 20.00 -2.51
N LEU A 116 -19.32 19.03 -1.65
CA LEU A 116 -20.26 18.47 -0.69
C LEU A 116 -20.17 19.20 0.64
N LYS A 117 -21.27 19.80 1.09
CA LYS A 117 -21.38 20.40 2.41
C LYS A 117 -22.25 19.51 3.29
N ILE A 118 -21.60 18.79 4.22
CA ILE A 118 -22.23 17.86 5.15
C ILE A 118 -22.80 18.64 6.33
N VAL A 119 -24.12 18.59 6.53
CA VAL A 119 -24.85 19.31 7.60
C VAL A 119 -25.54 18.36 8.56
N LYS A 120 -25.87 18.82 9.78
CA LYS A 120 -26.62 18.01 10.74
C LYS A 120 -28.06 17.81 10.25
N LYS A 121 -28.60 16.62 10.51
CA LYS A 121 -29.94 16.19 10.06
C LYS A 121 -31.07 17.17 10.45
N ASP A 122 -30.93 17.87 11.58
CA ASP A 122 -31.95 18.79 12.11
C ASP A 122 -31.94 20.19 11.45
N ASP A 123 -30.88 20.56 10.70
CA ASP A 123 -30.78 21.84 9.98
C ASP A 123 -31.38 21.77 8.56
N SER A 124 -31.92 20.61 8.15
CA SER A 124 -32.40 20.37 6.79
C SER A 124 -33.78 20.97 6.47
N SER A 125 -34.48 21.58 7.43
CA SER A 125 -35.82 22.13 7.23
C SER A 125 -35.85 23.57 6.68
N LYS A 126 -34.72 24.10 6.21
CA LYS A 126 -34.63 25.43 5.53
C LYS A 126 -33.93 25.29 4.18
N LEU A 127 -34.42 24.38 3.34
CA LEU A 127 -33.73 23.93 2.12
C LEU A 127 -34.20 24.59 0.82
N ASP A 128 -34.97 25.67 0.88
CA ASP A 128 -35.22 26.53 -0.26
C ASP A 128 -34.76 27.95 0.08
N GLU A 129 -34.01 28.57 -0.84
CA GLU A 129 -33.39 29.91 -0.76
C GLU A 129 -31.97 29.99 -0.19
N MET A 130 -30.96 29.84 -1.05
CA MET A 130 -29.75 30.68 -0.93
C MET A 130 -29.06 30.93 -2.28
N ASN A 131 -28.79 32.23 -2.53
CA ASN A 131 -28.36 32.83 -3.79
C ASN A 131 -26.88 32.54 -4.17
N PRO A 132 -26.55 32.52 -5.47
CA PRO A 132 -25.22 32.17 -5.98
C PRO A 132 -24.27 33.38 -6.04
N ARG A 133 -23.85 33.96 -4.89
CA ARG A 133 -22.94 35.13 -4.93
C ARG A 133 -21.80 35.25 -3.92
N ASP A 134 -21.52 34.24 -3.10
CA ASP A 134 -20.35 34.28 -2.22
C ASP A 134 -19.28 33.27 -2.65
N SER A 135 -18.62 33.56 -3.78
CA SER A 135 -17.37 32.90 -4.17
C SER A 135 -16.20 33.50 -3.37
N LEU A 136 -15.79 32.80 -2.31
CA LEU A 136 -14.56 33.09 -1.58
C LEU A 136 -13.34 32.68 -2.42
N ASP A 137 -12.67 33.70 -2.96
CA ASP A 137 -11.42 33.65 -3.70
C ASP A 137 -10.27 33.12 -2.81
N LEU A 138 -9.89 31.86 -3.02
CA LEU A 138 -8.91 31.10 -2.23
C LEU A 138 -7.49 31.13 -2.83
N SER A 139 -7.18 32.11 -3.69
CA SER A 139 -5.89 32.25 -4.36
C SER A 139 -4.75 32.83 -3.47
N LYS A 140 -4.95 32.99 -2.16
CA LYS A 140 -4.02 33.73 -1.29
C LYS A 140 -3.05 32.94 -0.39
N ASP A 141 -3.18 31.62 -0.24
CA ASP A 141 -2.37 30.89 0.75
C ASP A 141 -1.29 29.94 0.16
N ILE A 142 -0.74 30.28 -1.01
CA ILE A 142 0.49 29.63 -1.51
C ILE A 142 1.56 30.71 -1.72
N GLU A 143 2.22 31.12 -0.63
CA GLU A 143 3.45 31.88 -0.72
C GLU A 143 4.57 31.00 -1.28
N VAL A 144 4.77 31.11 -2.60
CA VAL A 144 5.99 30.68 -3.27
C VAL A 144 7.04 31.76 -3.06
N SER A 145 8.07 31.47 -2.27
CA SER A 145 9.24 32.33 -2.12
C SER A 145 9.93 32.51 -3.48
N LYS A 146 9.92 33.77 -3.95
CA LYS A 146 10.64 34.23 -5.14
C LYS A 146 12.11 34.42 -4.81
N SER A 147 12.98 33.56 -5.35
CA SER A 147 14.31 33.99 -5.81
C SER A 147 14.93 32.91 -6.69
N LEU A 148 14.91 33.14 -8.01
CA LEU A 148 16.09 33.30 -8.88
C LEU A 148 15.64 33.15 -10.33
N ARG A 149 15.66 34.27 -11.04
CA ARG A 149 15.72 34.30 -12.50
C ARG A 149 17.17 34.04 -12.91
N SER A 150 17.37 33.03 -13.74
CA SER A 150 18.36 33.11 -14.81
C SER A 150 17.97 32.14 -15.93
N ASN A 151 17.97 32.72 -17.13
CA ASN A 151 17.61 32.14 -18.42
C ASN A 151 18.43 30.89 -18.74
N ASP A 152 17.78 29.88 -19.33
CA ASP A 152 18.04 29.56 -20.72
C ASP A 152 16.89 28.75 -21.34
N GLN A 153 16.55 29.15 -22.57
CA GLN A 153 15.46 28.62 -23.37
C GLN A 153 15.78 27.20 -23.84
N THR A 154 15.04 26.23 -23.31
CA THR A 154 14.57 25.06 -24.06
C THR A 154 13.11 24.86 -23.68
N ASP A 155 12.26 24.49 -24.65
CA ASP A 155 10.84 24.14 -24.44
C ASP A 155 10.71 22.85 -23.60
N GLY A 156 11.13 22.93 -22.33
CA GLY A 156 11.34 21.80 -21.44
C GLY A 156 10.21 21.67 -20.42
N VAL A 157 9.47 20.57 -20.50
CA VAL A 157 8.53 20.15 -19.45
C VAL A 157 9.27 20.07 -18.11
N SER A 158 8.77 20.75 -17.08
CA SER A 158 9.44 20.80 -15.77
C SER A 158 9.50 19.43 -15.10
N SER A 159 10.57 19.15 -14.34
CA SER A 159 10.71 17.89 -13.57
C SER A 159 9.51 17.63 -12.66
N LYS A 160 8.97 18.68 -12.03
CA LYS A 160 7.75 18.63 -11.21
C LYS A 160 6.53 18.14 -11.99
N GLU A 161 6.40 18.55 -13.26
CA GLU A 161 5.31 18.10 -14.11
C GLU A 161 5.45 16.63 -14.52
N ILE A 162 6.66 16.19 -14.85
CA ILE A 162 6.94 14.78 -15.15
C ILE A 162 6.67 13.89 -13.93
N ILE A 163 7.13 14.29 -12.75
CA ILE A 163 6.85 13.60 -11.48
C ILE A 163 5.34 13.51 -11.25
N ARG A 164 4.60 14.61 -11.42
CA ARG A 164 3.14 14.62 -11.26
C ARG A 164 2.45 13.65 -12.22
N ARG A 165 2.85 13.64 -13.50
CA ARG A 165 2.30 12.72 -14.50
C ARG A 165 2.64 11.25 -14.18
N ALA A 166 3.84 10.97 -13.69
CA ALA A 166 4.24 9.61 -13.30
C ALA A 166 3.47 9.13 -12.05
N LEU A 167 3.24 10.02 -11.08
CA LEU A 167 2.37 9.75 -9.93
C LEU A 167 0.94 9.44 -10.38
N ASN A 168 0.38 10.20 -11.34
CA ASN A 168 -0.93 9.92 -11.91
C ASN A 168 -1.02 8.51 -12.52
N LEU A 169 0.01 8.07 -13.24
CA LEU A 169 0.08 6.70 -13.76
C LEU A 169 0.16 5.66 -12.64
N SER A 170 0.90 5.93 -11.56
CA SER A 170 0.97 5.03 -10.41
C SER A 170 -0.37 4.88 -9.67
N TYR A 171 -1.22 5.91 -9.68
CA TYR A 171 -2.54 5.86 -9.05
C TYR A 171 -3.54 4.96 -9.79
N ILE A 172 -3.27 4.63 -11.05
CA ILE A 172 -4.03 3.65 -11.83
C ILE A 172 -3.28 2.31 -11.95
N ASP A 173 -2.31 2.08 -11.06
CA ASP A 173 -1.42 0.91 -11.03
C ASP A 173 -0.61 0.67 -12.33
N ASP A 174 -0.50 1.68 -13.21
CA ASP A 174 0.38 1.65 -14.38
C ASP A 174 1.82 2.03 -14.00
N TYR A 175 2.42 1.21 -13.14
CA TYR A 175 3.81 1.41 -12.70
C TYR A 175 4.79 1.27 -13.87
N LYS A 176 4.50 0.42 -14.86
CA LYS A 176 5.33 0.25 -16.05
C LYS A 176 5.33 1.51 -16.91
N GLY A 177 4.17 2.12 -17.13
CA GLY A 177 4.03 3.41 -17.81
C GLY A 177 4.67 4.54 -17.01
N ALA A 178 4.49 4.58 -15.69
CA ALA A 178 5.14 5.56 -14.81
C ALA A 178 6.67 5.49 -14.91
N ILE A 179 7.25 4.29 -14.81
CA ILE A 179 8.68 4.04 -15.00
C ILE A 179 9.13 4.44 -16.41
N GLY A 180 8.35 4.07 -17.44
CA GLY A 180 8.64 4.43 -18.83
C GLY A 180 8.64 5.93 -19.08
N LEU A 181 7.75 6.67 -18.41
CA LEU A 181 7.71 8.13 -18.46
C LEU A 181 8.92 8.73 -17.76
N LEU A 182 9.25 8.26 -16.55
CA LEU A 182 10.43 8.72 -15.83
C LEU A 182 11.69 8.43 -16.67
N ASN A 183 11.91 7.22 -17.16
CA ASN A 183 13.10 6.86 -17.95
C ASN A 183 13.37 7.71 -19.22
N LYS A 184 12.38 8.45 -19.73
CA LYS A 184 12.60 9.39 -20.84
C LYS A 184 13.36 10.65 -20.42
N TYR A 185 13.43 10.91 -19.12
CA TYR A 185 14.08 12.07 -18.53
C TYR A 185 15.13 11.61 -17.52
N ASP A 186 16.27 12.28 -17.53
CA ASP A 186 17.37 12.00 -16.61
C ASP A 186 17.55 13.19 -15.68
N PHE A 187 16.73 13.22 -14.63
CA PHE A 187 16.85 14.22 -13.58
C PHE A 187 17.77 13.67 -12.49
N ASP A 188 18.90 14.35 -12.27
CA ASP A 188 19.82 14.08 -11.16
C ASP A 188 19.27 14.67 -9.85
N ASP A 189 18.09 14.20 -9.46
CA ASP A 189 17.36 14.62 -8.26
C ASP A 189 17.07 13.38 -7.41
N ASN A 190 17.46 13.41 -6.14
CA ASN A 190 17.28 12.27 -5.25
C ASN A 190 15.81 11.93 -4.98
N ASP A 191 14.91 12.90 -4.94
CA ASP A 191 13.48 12.66 -4.75
C ASP A 191 12.90 11.97 -6.00
N TYR A 192 13.44 12.30 -7.17
CA TYR A 192 13.13 11.63 -8.43
C TYR A 192 13.62 10.18 -8.46
N ILE A 193 14.88 9.94 -8.05
CA ILE A 193 15.44 8.58 -7.96
C ILE A 193 14.67 7.74 -6.94
N LEU A 194 14.28 8.33 -5.80
CA LEU A 194 13.49 7.67 -4.77
C LEU A 194 12.13 7.22 -5.31
N LEU A 195 11.42 8.10 -6.00
CA LEU A 195 10.11 7.79 -6.59
C LEU A 195 10.22 6.66 -7.63
N LYS A 196 11.26 6.72 -8.47
CA LYS A 196 11.53 5.69 -9.46
C LYS A 196 11.79 4.33 -8.80
N ALA A 197 12.55 4.30 -7.70
CA ALA A 197 12.80 3.09 -6.91
C ALA A 197 11.51 2.50 -6.34
N GLU A 198 10.60 3.34 -5.83
CA GLU A 198 9.29 2.92 -5.32
C GLU A 198 8.42 2.31 -6.43
N PHE A 199 8.39 2.90 -7.62
CA PHE A 199 7.64 2.35 -8.74
C PHE A 199 8.24 1.02 -9.23
N TYR A 200 9.56 0.89 -9.29
CA TYR A 200 10.19 -0.41 -9.58
C TYR A 200 9.80 -1.47 -8.54
N CYS A 201 9.78 -1.13 -7.25
CA CYS A 201 9.30 -2.01 -6.19
C CYS A 201 7.86 -2.48 -6.41
N LYS A 202 6.95 -1.54 -6.73
CA LYS A 202 5.53 -1.83 -6.98
C LYS A 202 5.31 -2.66 -8.24
N ASN A 203 6.14 -2.45 -9.26
CA ASN A 203 6.13 -3.23 -10.50
C ASN A 203 6.80 -4.62 -10.37
N GLY A 204 7.40 -4.94 -9.22
CA GLY A 204 8.11 -6.21 -9.00
C GLY A 204 9.53 -6.26 -9.59
N ASP A 205 10.05 -5.15 -10.10
CA ASP A 205 11.41 -5.05 -10.64
C ASP A 205 12.40 -4.72 -9.53
N TYR A 206 12.67 -5.72 -8.70
CA TYR A 206 13.48 -5.54 -7.49
C TYR A 206 14.94 -5.20 -7.79
N LEU A 207 15.49 -5.64 -8.93
CA LEU A 207 16.87 -5.32 -9.31
C LEU A 207 17.05 -3.83 -9.56
N ASN A 208 16.18 -3.23 -10.37
CA ASN A 208 16.26 -1.80 -10.66
C ASN A 208 15.84 -0.95 -9.46
N ALA A 209 14.89 -1.42 -8.64
CA ALA A 209 14.59 -0.78 -7.36
C ALA A 209 15.81 -0.74 -6.45
N TYR A 210 16.50 -1.88 -6.29
CA TYR A 210 17.69 -1.99 -5.44
C TYR A 210 18.83 -1.09 -5.93
N ALA A 211 19.12 -1.10 -7.23
CA ALA A 211 20.13 -0.23 -7.82
C ALA A 211 19.81 1.26 -7.59
N SER A 212 18.54 1.66 -7.72
CA SER A 212 18.10 3.04 -7.50
C SER A 212 18.22 3.46 -6.04
N TYR A 213 17.84 2.61 -5.08
CA TYR A 213 18.04 2.92 -3.66
C TYR A 213 19.53 2.97 -3.29
N LEU A 214 20.36 2.13 -3.92
CA LEU A 214 21.79 2.08 -3.65
C LEU A 214 22.49 3.36 -4.10
N SER A 215 22.09 3.96 -5.22
CA SER A 215 22.71 5.19 -5.73
C SER A 215 22.49 6.41 -4.83
N ILE A 216 21.40 6.44 -4.06
CA ILE A 216 21.09 7.53 -3.12
C ILE A 216 21.36 7.17 -1.65
N ARG A 217 21.93 5.99 -1.38
CA ARG A 217 22.11 5.44 -0.03
C ARG A 217 22.83 6.41 0.90
N ASP A 218 23.92 7.02 0.45
CA ASP A 218 24.78 7.81 1.33
C ASP A 218 24.14 9.16 1.70
N GLN A 219 23.26 9.69 0.84
CA GLN A 219 22.56 10.97 1.05
C GLN A 219 21.22 10.79 1.79
N TYR A 220 20.53 9.67 1.56
CA TYR A 220 19.19 9.40 2.10
C TYR A 220 19.13 8.13 2.95
N PHE A 221 20.24 7.79 3.64
CA PHE A 221 20.39 6.52 4.35
C PHE A 221 19.15 6.15 5.17
N ASN A 222 18.70 7.05 6.06
CA ASN A 222 17.55 6.85 6.94
C ASN A 222 16.22 6.60 6.21
N LYS A 223 16.06 7.07 4.97
CA LYS A 223 14.85 6.84 4.18
C LYS A 223 14.89 5.54 3.38
N VAL A 224 16.07 5.04 3.02
CA VAL A 224 16.22 3.94 2.05
C VAL A 224 16.76 2.65 2.64
N PHE A 225 17.39 2.69 3.82
CA PHE A 225 18.10 1.53 4.35
C PHE A 225 17.20 0.31 4.61
N LEU A 226 15.96 0.49 5.13
CA LEU A 226 15.02 -0.63 5.30
C LEU A 226 14.61 -1.24 3.97
N ASN A 227 14.43 -0.40 2.94
CA ASN A 227 14.14 -0.87 1.59
C ASN A 227 15.33 -1.65 1.02
N LEU A 228 16.56 -1.18 1.24
CA LEU A 228 17.77 -1.90 0.86
C LEU A 228 17.92 -3.24 1.57
N ILE A 229 17.57 -3.34 2.85
CA ILE A 229 17.57 -4.63 3.57
C ILE A 229 16.49 -5.57 3.01
N SER A 230 15.25 -5.09 2.91
CA SER A 230 14.12 -5.91 2.41
C SER A 230 14.37 -6.42 0.99
N LEU A 231 14.82 -5.54 0.08
CA LEU A 231 15.17 -5.92 -1.28
C LEU A 231 16.44 -6.77 -1.34
N GLY A 232 17.44 -6.48 -0.52
CA GLY A 232 18.66 -7.27 -0.41
C GLY A 232 18.35 -8.71 -0.01
N ILE A 233 17.42 -8.92 0.93
CA ILE A 233 16.91 -10.25 1.31
C ILE A 233 16.24 -10.92 0.12
N LYS A 234 15.31 -10.24 -0.57
CA LYS A 234 14.61 -10.78 -1.76
C LYS A 234 15.56 -11.15 -2.90
N LEU A 235 16.64 -10.38 -3.06
CA LEU A 235 17.64 -10.57 -4.12
C LEU A 235 18.83 -11.44 -3.67
N ASN A 236 18.79 -11.98 -2.44
CA ASN A 236 19.87 -12.77 -1.84
C ASN A 236 21.25 -12.07 -1.86
N LYS A 237 21.29 -10.76 -1.59
CA LYS A 237 22.51 -9.95 -1.53
C LYS A 237 23.14 -10.03 -0.12
N VAL A 238 23.71 -11.19 0.21
CA VAL A 238 24.21 -11.52 1.57
C VAL A 238 25.09 -10.43 2.16
N GLU A 239 26.19 -10.07 1.51
CA GLU A 239 27.16 -9.09 2.04
C GLU A 239 26.53 -7.72 2.30
N ASP A 240 25.66 -7.26 1.40
CA ASP A 240 24.99 -5.97 1.54
C ASP A 240 23.98 -5.96 2.68
N VAL A 241 23.18 -7.04 2.82
CA VAL A 241 22.24 -7.19 3.92
C VAL A 241 23.00 -7.21 5.25
N LEU A 242 24.09 -7.97 5.35
CA LEU A 242 24.91 -8.04 6.55
C LEU A 242 25.49 -6.66 6.94
N ARG A 243 26.02 -5.93 5.96
CA ARG A 243 26.54 -4.56 6.18
C ARG A 243 25.44 -3.64 6.71
N ASN A 244 24.27 -3.64 6.06
CA ASN A 244 23.18 -2.74 6.42
C ASN A 244 22.55 -3.10 7.78
N VAL A 245 22.45 -4.39 8.12
CA VAL A 245 21.94 -4.84 9.42
C VAL A 245 22.93 -4.49 10.56
N ARG A 246 24.24 -4.53 10.33
CA ARG A 246 25.22 -4.06 11.33
C ARG A 246 25.06 -2.58 11.63
N VAL A 247 24.88 -1.75 10.60
CA VAL A 247 24.64 -0.31 10.77
C VAL A 247 23.34 -0.05 11.54
N LEU A 248 22.29 -0.84 11.29
CA LEU A 248 21.04 -0.80 12.06
C LEU A 248 21.27 -0.97 13.56
N ILE A 249 22.07 -1.97 13.92
CA ILE A 249 22.38 -2.31 15.31
C ILE A 249 23.27 -1.24 15.94
N GLU A 250 24.36 -0.85 15.25
CA GLU A 250 25.30 0.18 15.72
C GLU A 250 24.62 1.54 15.91
N GLY A 251 23.68 1.89 15.02
CA GLY A 251 22.89 3.11 15.09
C GLY A 251 21.71 3.05 16.06
N ASN A 252 21.46 1.91 16.72
CA ASN A 252 20.28 1.66 17.55
C ASN A 252 18.96 2.10 16.88
N ILE A 253 18.86 1.86 15.58
CA ILE A 253 17.69 2.27 14.79
C ILE A 253 16.57 1.25 15.03
N ASP A 254 15.39 1.75 15.37
CA ASP A 254 14.22 0.90 15.62
C ASP A 254 13.52 0.54 14.31
N PHE A 255 13.02 -0.70 14.22
CA PHE A 255 12.33 -1.21 13.05
C PHE A 255 11.25 -2.23 13.44
N GLY A 256 10.34 -2.49 12.51
CA GLY A 256 9.19 -3.34 12.77
C GLY A 256 9.53 -4.83 12.92
N GLU A 257 8.69 -5.52 13.70
CA GLU A 257 8.77 -6.97 13.98
C GLU A 257 8.90 -7.84 12.72
N SER A 258 8.15 -7.52 11.67
CA SER A 258 8.20 -8.29 10.41
C SER A 258 9.59 -8.26 9.79
N ILE A 259 10.20 -7.08 9.71
CA ILE A 259 11.53 -6.89 9.12
C ILE A 259 12.57 -7.64 9.95
N TYR A 260 12.43 -7.60 11.28
CA TYR A 260 13.30 -8.34 12.17
C TYR A 260 13.27 -9.85 11.91
N LEU A 261 12.07 -10.43 11.80
CA LEU A 261 11.92 -11.87 11.53
C LEU A 261 12.42 -12.24 10.13
N ASP A 262 12.25 -11.35 9.15
CA ASP A 262 12.79 -11.53 7.80
C ASP A 262 14.32 -11.53 7.82
N ILE A 263 14.95 -10.65 8.61
CA ILE A 263 16.41 -10.65 8.81
C ILE A 263 16.87 -11.95 9.48
N LEU A 264 16.20 -12.38 10.55
CA LEU A 264 16.57 -13.63 11.24
C LEU A 264 16.47 -14.84 10.30
N GLU A 265 15.38 -14.95 9.55
CA GLU A 265 15.23 -16.03 8.58
C GLU A 265 16.31 -15.98 7.50
N PHE A 266 16.65 -14.77 7.01
CA PHE A 266 17.74 -14.58 6.07
C PHE A 266 19.08 -15.04 6.63
N LEU A 267 19.44 -14.60 7.84
CA LEU A 267 20.69 -15.00 8.51
C LEU A 267 20.79 -16.52 8.69
N LEU A 268 19.68 -17.17 9.08
CA LEU A 268 19.60 -18.62 9.18
C LEU A 268 19.87 -19.30 7.83
N MET A 269 19.25 -18.80 6.76
CA MET A 269 19.40 -19.36 5.41
C MET A 269 20.78 -19.09 4.80
N SER A 270 21.42 -17.97 5.16
CA SER A 270 22.78 -17.62 4.72
C SER A 270 23.89 -18.29 5.53
N GLY A 271 23.57 -19.03 6.60
CA GLY A 271 24.57 -19.69 7.44
C GLY A 271 25.21 -18.79 8.51
N GLU A 272 24.66 -17.59 8.72
CA GLU A 272 25.17 -16.55 9.61
C GLU A 272 24.65 -16.77 11.06
N TYR A 273 24.85 -17.99 11.58
CA TYR A 273 24.24 -18.46 12.83
C TYR A 273 24.67 -17.69 14.08
N GLU A 274 25.93 -17.25 14.12
CA GLU A 274 26.44 -16.45 15.24
C GLU A 274 25.76 -15.08 15.27
N PHE A 275 25.62 -14.47 14.09
CA PHE A 275 24.97 -13.18 13.98
C PHE A 275 23.47 -13.29 14.27
N PHE A 276 22.82 -14.36 13.79
CA PHE A 276 21.45 -14.70 14.17
C PHE A 276 21.29 -14.67 15.69
N LEU A 277 22.11 -15.42 16.44
CA LEU A 277 21.98 -15.53 17.90
C LEU A 277 22.21 -14.20 18.62
N ASN A 278 23.21 -13.45 18.18
CA ASN A 278 23.51 -12.13 18.75
C ASN A 278 22.35 -11.15 18.53
N LEU A 279 21.82 -11.11 17.30
CA LEU A 279 20.66 -10.27 16.96
C LEU A 279 19.42 -10.72 17.73
N SER A 280 19.17 -12.04 17.76
CA SER A 280 18.12 -12.72 18.52
C SER A 280 18.06 -12.22 19.97
N SER A 281 19.21 -12.26 20.64
CA SER A 281 19.35 -11.93 22.06
C SER A 281 19.12 -10.43 22.33
N LEU A 282 19.52 -9.58 21.40
CA LEU A 282 19.44 -8.13 21.53
C LEU A 282 18.01 -7.60 21.39
N TYR A 283 17.23 -8.13 20.45
CA TYR A 283 15.92 -7.58 20.10
C TYR A 283 14.73 -8.38 20.62
N PHE A 284 14.89 -9.68 20.93
CA PHE A 284 13.80 -10.48 21.50
C PHE A 284 13.13 -9.84 22.72
N PRO A 285 13.86 -9.21 23.68
CA PRO A 285 13.24 -8.56 24.84
C PRO A 285 12.21 -7.47 24.47
N LYS A 286 12.33 -6.84 23.29
CA LYS A 286 11.40 -5.81 22.83
C LYS A 286 10.05 -6.37 22.40
N TYR A 287 9.99 -7.64 22.01
CA TYR A 287 8.82 -8.26 21.33
C TYR A 287 8.22 -9.44 22.11
N VAL A 288 8.52 -9.56 23.40
CA VAL A 288 8.04 -10.68 24.25
C VAL A 288 6.51 -10.75 24.32
N ASN A 289 5.82 -9.61 24.18
CA ASN A 289 4.36 -9.50 24.34
C ASN A 289 3.59 -9.34 23.02
N SER A 290 4.20 -9.55 21.86
CA SER A 290 3.53 -9.39 20.56
C SER A 290 3.13 -10.72 19.92
N ASN A 291 2.60 -10.67 18.69
CA ASN A 291 2.27 -11.85 17.89
C ASN A 291 3.51 -12.54 17.29
N PHE A 292 4.69 -12.00 17.60
CA PHE A 292 6.03 -12.39 17.19
C PHE A 292 6.54 -13.78 17.61
N PRO A 293 6.17 -14.35 18.78
CA PRO A 293 6.93 -15.48 19.31
C PRO A 293 6.78 -16.78 18.51
N ASP A 294 5.75 -16.97 17.70
CA ASP A 294 5.52 -18.22 16.97
C ASP A 294 6.56 -18.45 15.86
N ARG A 295 6.71 -17.52 14.92
CA ARG A 295 7.74 -17.52 13.87
C ARG A 295 9.12 -17.52 14.48
N TYR A 296 9.33 -16.73 15.52
CA TYR A 296 10.61 -16.67 16.21
C TYR A 296 11.03 -18.00 16.82
N ASN A 297 10.14 -18.66 17.58
CA ASN A 297 10.42 -19.98 18.15
C ASN A 297 10.64 -21.01 17.04
N TYR A 298 9.88 -20.95 15.95
CA TYR A 298 10.13 -21.82 14.80
C TYR A 298 11.54 -21.62 14.21
N LEU A 299 11.99 -20.36 14.03
CA LEU A 299 13.33 -20.06 13.52
C LEU A 299 14.44 -20.54 14.47
N LEU A 300 14.27 -20.38 15.79
CA LEU A 300 15.20 -20.94 16.78
C LEU A 300 15.23 -22.47 16.76
N GLY A 301 14.06 -23.11 16.62
CA GLY A 301 13.95 -24.55 16.44
C GLY A 301 14.80 -25.03 15.25
N ARG A 302 14.68 -24.35 14.11
CA ARG A 302 15.47 -24.64 12.92
C ARG A 302 16.96 -24.38 13.09
N LEU A 303 17.33 -23.28 13.74
CA LEU A 303 18.73 -22.94 14.00
C LEU A 303 19.45 -24.06 14.76
N TYR A 304 18.86 -24.50 15.86
CA TYR A 304 19.46 -25.55 16.71
C TYR A 304 19.41 -26.95 16.07
N GLU A 305 18.59 -27.15 15.06
CA GLU A 305 18.58 -28.38 14.25
C GLU A 305 19.62 -28.36 13.13
N THR A 306 20.10 -27.19 12.72
CA THR A 306 21.02 -27.03 11.61
C THR A 306 22.42 -27.53 11.97
N GLU A 307 23.08 -28.22 11.03
CA GLU A 307 24.46 -28.70 11.19
C GLU A 307 25.42 -27.51 11.32
N SER A 308 25.71 -27.16 12.56
CA SER A 308 26.57 -26.02 12.94
C SER A 308 27.17 -26.26 14.33
N LYS A 309 28.11 -25.40 14.74
CA LYS A 309 28.65 -25.41 16.10
C LYS A 309 27.59 -25.15 17.19
N TYR A 310 26.41 -24.67 16.81
CA TYR A 310 25.30 -24.37 17.72
C TYR A 310 24.26 -25.49 17.81
N LYS A 311 24.41 -26.57 17.05
CA LYS A 311 23.46 -27.68 17.00
C LYS A 311 23.15 -28.23 18.39
N ASP A 312 21.88 -28.26 18.74
CA ASP A 312 21.36 -28.69 20.03
C ASP A 312 19.92 -29.19 19.88
N PHE A 313 19.76 -30.51 19.73
CA PHE A 313 18.44 -31.10 19.50
C PHE A 313 17.46 -30.90 20.66
N ILE A 314 17.96 -30.75 21.90
CA ILE A 314 17.10 -30.52 23.07
C ILE A 314 16.52 -29.11 22.99
N LYS A 315 17.34 -28.10 22.66
CA LYS A 315 16.83 -26.74 22.42
C LYS A 315 15.89 -26.68 21.24
N SER A 316 16.24 -27.33 20.13
CA SER A 316 15.39 -27.39 18.94
C SER A 316 14.00 -27.97 19.28
N PHE A 317 13.98 -29.11 19.98
CA PHE A 317 12.76 -29.77 20.46
C PHE A 317 11.89 -28.84 21.32
N ASN A 318 12.50 -28.15 22.28
CA ASN A 318 11.79 -27.23 23.18
C ASN A 318 11.16 -26.04 22.43
N HIS A 319 11.87 -25.48 21.45
CA HIS A 319 11.34 -24.37 20.65
C HIS A 319 10.18 -24.79 19.75
N TYR A 320 10.27 -25.93 19.06
CA TYR A 320 9.12 -26.44 18.28
C TYR A 320 7.93 -26.77 19.19
N ARG A 321 8.18 -27.34 20.37
CA ARG A 321 7.12 -27.57 21.37
C ARG A 321 6.44 -26.27 21.79
N SER A 322 7.19 -25.20 22.02
CA SER A 322 6.64 -23.88 22.35
C SER A 322 5.64 -23.37 21.30
N VAL A 323 5.95 -23.58 20.01
CA VAL A 323 5.02 -23.24 18.91
C VAL A 323 3.72 -24.05 19.00
N ILE A 324 3.84 -25.36 19.22
CA ILE A 324 2.70 -26.29 19.26
C ILE A 324 1.79 -26.03 20.47
N ASP A 325 2.39 -25.85 21.65
CA ASP A 325 1.67 -25.73 22.91
C ASP A 325 0.99 -24.35 23.03
N SER A 326 1.62 -23.29 22.49
CA SER A 326 1.16 -21.91 22.70
C SER A 326 0.46 -21.29 21.50
N TYR A 327 0.67 -21.79 20.27
CA TYR A 327 0.19 -21.15 19.03
C TYR A 327 -0.48 -22.13 18.05
N PRO A 328 -1.64 -22.73 18.42
CA PRO A 328 -2.32 -23.74 17.60
C PRO A 328 -2.86 -23.25 16.24
N PHE A 329 -2.98 -21.93 16.04
CA PHE A 329 -3.43 -21.32 14.78
C PHE A 329 -2.30 -20.66 13.98
N SER A 330 -1.04 -20.85 14.40
CA SER A 330 0.11 -20.30 13.68
C SER A 330 0.29 -20.97 12.32
N ASN A 331 0.73 -20.19 11.33
CA ASN A 331 1.21 -20.72 10.04
C ASN A 331 2.41 -21.69 10.23
N TYR A 332 3.10 -21.63 11.37
CA TYR A 332 4.22 -22.49 11.71
C TYR A 332 3.84 -23.73 12.51
N TYR A 333 2.57 -23.92 12.86
CA TYR A 333 2.11 -25.02 13.72
C TYR A 333 2.39 -26.39 13.11
N GLU A 334 1.89 -26.67 11.91
CA GLU A 334 2.00 -28.00 11.29
C GLU A 334 3.45 -28.38 10.99
N ILE A 335 4.25 -27.41 10.51
CA ILE A 335 5.66 -27.65 10.25
C ILE A 335 6.45 -27.88 11.55
N SER A 336 6.18 -27.12 12.60
CA SER A 336 6.80 -27.32 13.92
C SER A 336 6.41 -28.66 14.52
N LYS A 337 5.14 -29.07 14.41
CA LYS A 337 4.64 -30.38 14.84
C LYS A 337 5.35 -31.52 14.13
N SER A 338 5.53 -31.42 12.81
CA SER A 338 6.27 -32.41 12.05
C SER A 338 7.73 -32.52 12.50
N ARG A 339 8.43 -31.40 12.71
CA ARG A 339 9.83 -31.41 13.19
C ARG A 339 9.94 -31.92 14.62
N TYR A 340 9.03 -31.51 15.51
CA TYR A 340 8.95 -32.00 16.89
C TYR A 340 8.80 -33.52 16.96
N LEU A 341 7.88 -34.10 16.18
CA LEU A 341 7.67 -35.55 16.14
C LEU A 341 8.88 -36.30 15.57
N PHE A 342 9.56 -35.70 14.58
CA PHE A 342 10.81 -36.24 14.06
C PHE A 342 11.87 -36.28 15.15
N LEU A 343 12.16 -35.15 15.81
CA LEU A 343 13.17 -35.08 16.86
C LEU A 343 12.86 -36.06 18.00
N LYS A 344 11.62 -36.09 18.49
CA LYS A 344 11.17 -37.01 19.55
C LYS A 344 11.41 -38.49 19.25
N ARG A 345 11.41 -38.87 17.97
CA ARG A 345 11.56 -40.26 17.54
C ARG A 345 13.02 -40.68 17.43
N PHE A 346 13.91 -39.76 17.06
CA PHE A 346 15.27 -40.07 16.64
C PHE A 346 16.35 -39.58 17.61
N PHE A 347 16.01 -38.67 18.52
CA PHE A 347 16.89 -38.12 19.55
C PHE A 347 16.15 -38.12 20.89
#